data_AF-A6UX43-F1
#
_entry.id   AF-A6UX43-F1
#
_cell.length_a   1.000
_cell.length_b   1.000
_cell.length_c   1.000
_cell.angle_alpha   90.00
_cell.angle_beta   90.00
_cell.angle_gamma   90.00
#
_symmetry.space_group_name_H-M   'P 1'
#
loop_
_entity.id
_entity.type
_entity.pdbx_description
1 polymer ?
#
loop_
_entity_poly.entity_id
_entity_poly.type
_entity_poly.pdbx_seq_one_letter_code
_entity_poly.pdbx_strand_id
1 'polypeptide(L)'
;MSVDVIKLLSNYNISIDSIINCGMELCICNEDEIEIIRKKLERELLKNLSNPNLSTLIIASIKLEEEGKKGNLPFNYDEDPNYIYADEVIGMAIANEIAGTKATFNFKWYDRKKPGIIGTLDENGLVFLDDAIAGLIAGCMSKIFEC
;
A
#
# COMPACT_ATOMS: atom_id res chain seq x y z
N MET A 1 -9.17 -11.82 19.22
CA MET A 1 -9.96 -11.09 18.20
C MET A 1 -9.03 -10.79 17.06
N SER A 2 -9.20 -11.43 15.90
CA SER A 2 -8.47 -11.02 14.69
C SER A 2 -9.16 -9.78 14.15
N VAL A 3 -8.46 -8.65 14.14
CA VAL A 3 -8.91 -7.45 13.45
C VAL A 3 -8.92 -7.76 11.96
N ASP A 4 -10.04 -7.55 11.29
CA ASP A 4 -10.16 -7.72 9.84
C ASP A 4 -9.66 -6.45 9.14
N VAL A 5 -8.42 -6.48 8.67
CA VAL A 5 -7.78 -5.35 7.98
C VAL A 5 -8.50 -5.00 6.68
N ILE A 6 -9.07 -5.98 5.96
CA ILE A 6 -9.81 -5.73 4.72
C ILE A 6 -11.03 -4.87 5.03
N LYS A 7 -11.73 -5.17 6.12
CA LYS A 7 -12.85 -4.35 6.59
C LYS A 7 -12.40 -2.93 6.98
N LEU A 8 -11.25 -2.79 7.64
CA LEU A 8 -10.72 -1.46 7.96
C LEU A 8 -10.41 -0.64 6.69
N LEU A 9 -9.73 -1.24 5.72
CA LEU A 9 -9.43 -0.62 4.42
C LEU A 9 -10.70 -0.22 3.67
N SER A 10 -11.77 -1.02 3.75
CA SER A 10 -13.04 -0.69 3.11
C SER A 10 -13.69 0.60 3.62
N ASN A 11 -13.43 0.98 4.88
CA ASN A 11 -13.91 2.26 5.43
C ASN A 11 -13.25 3.47 4.76
N TYR A 12 -12.12 3.27 4.08
CA TYR A 12 -11.39 4.27 3.30
C TYR A 12 -11.61 4.12 1.79
N ASN A 13 -12.67 3.38 1.39
CA ASN A 13 -12.97 3.05 -0.01
C ASN A 13 -11.88 2.25 -0.74
N ILE A 14 -11.01 1.57 0.00
CA ILE A 14 -9.98 0.70 -0.56
C ILE A 14 -10.55 -0.71 -0.65
N SER A 15 -10.77 -1.19 -1.87
CA SER A 15 -11.18 -2.57 -2.16
C SER A 15 -10.01 -3.41 -2.66
N ILE A 16 -10.10 -4.74 -2.51
CA ILE A 16 -9.11 -5.67 -3.07
C ILE A 16 -8.94 -5.45 -4.58
N ASP A 17 -10.05 -5.28 -5.31
CA ASP A 17 -10.02 -5.00 -6.75
C ASP A 17 -9.31 -3.68 -7.07
N SER A 18 -9.49 -2.63 -6.26
CA SER A 18 -8.81 -1.35 -6.47
C SER A 18 -7.29 -1.48 -6.34
N ILE A 19 -6.82 -2.28 -5.37
CA ILE A 19 -5.40 -2.56 -5.14
C ILE A 19 -4.84 -3.38 -6.32
N ILE A 20 -5.57 -4.41 -6.75
CA ILE A 20 -5.15 -5.26 -7.89
C ILE A 20 -5.07 -4.43 -9.17
N ASN A 21 -6.09 -3.63 -9.47
CA ASN A 21 -6.11 -2.78 -10.67
C ASN A 21 -4.93 -1.80 -10.67
N CYS A 22 -4.70 -1.13 -9.54
CA CYS A 22 -3.56 -0.23 -9.35
C CYS A 22 -2.22 -0.94 -9.58
N GLY A 23 -2.04 -2.15 -9.03
CA GLY A 23 -0.84 -2.95 -9.26
C GLY A 23 -0.64 -3.29 -10.74
N MET A 24 -1.70 -3.63 -11.45
CA MET A 24 -1.66 -3.97 -12.88
C MET A 24 -1.38 -2.77 -13.79
N GLU A 25 -1.72 -1.54 -13.40
CA GLU A 25 -1.51 -0.34 -14.23
C GLU A 25 -0.04 -0.12 -14.62
N LEU A 26 0.90 -0.48 -13.75
CA LEU A 26 2.34 -0.37 -14.01
C LEU A 26 2.97 -1.72 -14.40
N CYS A 27 2.18 -2.78 -14.53
CA CYS A 27 2.66 -4.11 -14.88
C CYS A 27 2.99 -4.21 -16.37
N ILE A 28 4.24 -4.55 -16.69
CA ILE A 28 4.67 -4.81 -18.06
C ILE A 28 4.59 -6.33 -18.29
N CYS A 29 3.57 -6.78 -19.04
CA CYS A 29 3.34 -8.18 -19.35
C CYS A 29 2.61 -8.34 -20.69
N ASN A 30 2.63 -9.54 -21.26
CA ASN A 30 1.89 -9.83 -22.49
C ASN A 30 0.39 -10.00 -22.20
N GLU A 31 -0.47 -9.80 -23.21
CA GLU A 31 -1.93 -9.87 -23.05
C GLU A 31 -2.41 -11.22 -22.50
N ASP A 32 -1.74 -12.32 -22.88
CA ASP A 32 -2.04 -13.68 -22.43
C ASP A 32 -1.62 -13.95 -20.96
N GLU A 33 -0.76 -13.10 -20.39
CA GLU A 33 -0.28 -13.22 -19.01
C GLU A 33 -1.12 -12.41 -18.01
N ILE A 34 -1.88 -11.42 -18.47
CA ILE A 34 -2.62 -10.46 -17.61
C ILE A 34 -3.45 -11.19 -16.55
N GLU A 35 -4.29 -12.13 -16.97
CA GLU A 35 -5.21 -12.84 -16.08
C GLU A 35 -4.46 -13.74 -15.08
N ILE A 36 -3.34 -14.32 -15.51
CA ILE A 36 -2.49 -15.15 -14.66
C ILE A 36 -1.83 -14.29 -13.58
N ILE A 37 -1.29 -13.13 -13.96
CA ILE A 37 -0.64 -12.19 -13.06
C ILE A 37 -1.66 -11.61 -12.07
N ARG A 38 -2.86 -11.23 -12.52
CA ARG A 38 -3.94 -10.77 -11.63
C ARG A 38 -4.27 -11.78 -10.55
N LYS A 39 -4.44 -13.06 -10.91
CA LYS A 39 -4.70 -14.15 -9.95
C LYS A 39 -3.53 -14.39 -8.99
N LYS A 40 -2.29 -14.28 -9.46
CA LYS A 40 -1.10 -14.37 -8.60
C LYS A 40 -1.07 -13.20 -7.61
N LEU A 41 -1.33 -11.98 -8.09
CA LEU A 41 -1.36 -10.77 -7.27
C LEU A 41 -2.46 -10.86 -6.20
N GLU A 42 -3.68 -11.26 -6.56
CA GLU A 42 -4.78 -11.44 -5.60
C GLU A 42 -4.40 -12.42 -4.48
N ARG A 43 -3.83 -13.58 -4.83
CA ARG A 43 -3.40 -14.57 -3.83
C ARG A 43 -2.31 -14.03 -2.91
N GLU A 44 -1.30 -13.37 -3.46
CA GLU A 44 -0.21 -12.82 -2.66
C GLU A 44 -0.69 -11.66 -1.79
N LEU A 45 -1.60 -10.82 -2.29
CA LEU A 45 -2.24 -9.75 -1.54
C LEU A 45 -3.02 -10.29 -0.33
N LEU A 46 -3.92 -11.26 -0.53
CA LEU A 46 -4.73 -11.85 0.54
C LEU A 46 -3.86 -12.54 1.61
N LYS A 47 -2.80 -13.22 1.17
CA LYS A 47 -1.81 -13.84 2.05
C LYS A 47 -1.10 -12.78 2.91
N ASN A 48 -0.67 -11.69 2.32
CA ASN A 48 0.04 -10.61 3.04
C ASN A 48 -0.89 -9.79 3.94
N LEU A 49 -2.15 -9.56 3.54
CA LEU A 49 -3.15 -8.94 4.41
C LEU A 49 -3.53 -9.81 5.62
N SER A 50 -3.26 -11.12 5.56
CA SER A 50 -3.41 -12.05 6.67
C SER A 50 -2.13 -12.21 7.52
N ASN A 51 -1.01 -11.63 7.11
CA ASN A 51 0.26 -11.66 7.86
C ASN A 51 0.21 -10.64 9.00
N PRO A 52 0.30 -11.05 10.28
CA PRO A 52 0.23 -10.14 11.41
C PRO A 52 1.22 -8.96 11.36
N ASN A 53 2.43 -9.16 10.82
CA ASN A 53 3.43 -8.08 10.71
C ASN A 53 2.93 -6.97 9.79
N LEU A 54 2.44 -7.35 8.60
CA LEU A 54 1.93 -6.42 7.61
C LEU A 54 0.59 -5.80 8.01
N SER A 55 -0.32 -6.63 8.52
CA SER A 55 -1.60 -6.17 9.06
C SER A 55 -1.39 -5.10 10.14
N THR A 56 -0.39 -5.27 10.99
CA THR A 56 -0.06 -4.30 12.05
C THR A 56 0.43 -2.98 11.47
N LEU A 57 1.28 -2.99 10.44
CA LEU A 57 1.75 -1.76 9.78
C LEU A 57 0.61 -1.01 9.06
N ILE A 58 -0.31 -1.73 8.42
CA ILE A 58 -1.50 -1.13 7.81
C ILE A 58 -2.40 -0.51 8.88
N ILE A 59 -2.65 -1.21 9.99
CA ILE A 59 -3.43 -0.68 11.12
C ILE A 59 -2.74 0.56 11.69
N ALA A 60 -1.42 0.55 11.84
CA ALA A 60 -0.65 1.70 12.32
C ALA A 60 -0.84 2.91 11.39
N SER A 61 -0.79 2.71 10.08
CA SER A 61 -1.04 3.76 9.08
C SER A 61 -2.45 4.35 9.25
N ILE A 62 -3.48 3.49 9.36
CA ILE A 62 -4.86 3.91 9.62
C ILE A 62 -4.99 4.69 10.94
N LYS A 63 -4.24 4.33 11.99
CA LYS A 63 -4.26 5.07 13.25
C LYS A 63 -3.56 6.42 13.15
N LEU A 64 -2.49 6.51 12.37
CA LEU A 64 -1.82 7.79 12.10
C LEU A 64 -2.73 8.75 11.32
N GLU A 65 -3.50 8.23 10.36
CA GLU A 65 -4.57 8.98 9.67
C GLU A 65 -5.60 9.56 10.65
N GLU A 66 -6.12 8.71 11.55
CA GLU A 66 -7.11 9.12 12.55
C GLU A 66 -6.57 10.18 13.51
N GLU A 67 -5.30 10.07 13.92
CA GLU A 67 -4.66 11.04 14.81
C GLU A 67 -4.27 12.34 14.09
N GLY A 68 -3.87 12.26 12.82
CA GLY A 68 -3.61 13.40 11.95
C GLY A 68 -4.85 14.28 11.80
N LYS A 69 -5.99 13.67 11.49
CA LYS A 69 -7.30 14.36 11.38
C LYS A 69 -7.80 14.98 12.69
N LYS A 70 -7.29 14.52 13.84
CA LYS A 70 -7.59 15.12 15.16
C LYS A 70 -6.62 16.23 15.52
N GLY A 71 -5.55 16.44 14.76
CA GLY A 71 -4.47 17.38 15.09
C GLY A 71 -3.58 16.90 16.23
N ASN A 72 -3.50 15.58 16.47
CA ASN A 72 -2.72 14.99 17.56
C ASN A 72 -1.28 14.63 17.15
N LEU A 73 -0.93 14.80 15.88
CA LEU A 73 0.42 14.59 15.38
C LEU A 73 1.32 15.80 15.72
N PRO A 74 2.64 15.61 15.85
CA PRO A 74 3.58 16.68 16.22
C PRO A 74 3.87 17.66 15.05
N PHE A 75 3.01 17.71 14.03
CA PHE A 75 3.13 18.54 12.84
C PHE A 75 1.74 18.88 12.29
N ASN A 76 1.65 19.86 11.37
CA ASN A 76 0.40 20.17 10.70
C ASN A 76 0.09 19.13 9.63
N TYR A 77 -0.87 18.25 9.90
CA TYR A 77 -1.25 17.17 9.01
C TYR A 77 -1.84 17.67 7.68
N ASP A 78 -2.61 18.76 7.72
CA ASP A 78 -3.31 19.30 6.54
C ASP A 78 -2.36 20.00 5.55
N GLU A 79 -1.13 20.34 5.97
CA GLU A 79 -0.12 20.99 5.14
C GLU A 79 0.75 20.00 4.35
N ASP A 80 0.52 18.69 4.53
CA ASP A 80 1.32 17.59 3.97
C ASP A 80 2.83 17.91 3.93
N PRO A 81 3.45 18.03 5.11
CA PRO A 81 4.80 18.55 5.19
C PRO A 81 5.83 17.58 4.60
N ASN A 82 6.48 17.99 3.50
CA ASN A 82 7.59 17.31 2.81
C ASN A 82 8.79 16.86 3.69
N TYR A 83 8.85 17.24 4.97
CA TYR A 83 9.90 16.83 5.91
C TYR A 83 9.49 15.62 6.78
N ILE A 84 8.21 15.24 6.76
CA ILE A 84 7.75 13.99 7.37
C ILE A 84 8.04 12.88 6.37
N TYR A 85 8.76 11.87 6.85
CA TYR A 85 9.22 10.72 6.08
C TYR A 85 8.70 9.41 6.70
N ALA A 86 7.79 9.53 7.68
CA ALA A 86 7.35 8.41 8.49
C ALA A 86 6.38 7.48 7.73
N ASP A 87 5.51 8.06 6.92
CA ASP A 87 4.75 7.46 5.84
C ASP A 87 5.64 6.61 4.91
N GLU A 88 6.70 7.20 4.35
CA GLU A 88 7.59 6.50 3.42
C GLU A 88 8.31 5.34 4.11
N VAL A 89 8.70 5.50 5.38
CA VAL A 89 9.31 4.43 6.19
C VAL A 89 8.35 3.26 6.35
N ILE A 90 7.06 3.53 6.59
CA ILE A 90 6.04 2.47 6.70
C ILE A 90 5.86 1.77 5.35
N GLY A 91 5.70 2.53 4.26
CA GLY A 91 5.58 1.99 2.91
C GLY A 91 6.76 1.10 2.51
N MET A 92 7.99 1.56 2.75
CA MET A 92 9.20 0.76 2.53
C MET A 92 9.27 -0.48 3.42
N ALA A 93 8.88 -0.39 4.70
CA ALA A 93 8.88 -1.51 5.62
C ALA A 93 7.91 -2.61 5.15
N ILE A 94 6.71 -2.23 4.70
CA ILE A 94 5.72 -3.14 4.11
C ILE A 94 6.30 -3.82 2.87
N ALA A 95 6.83 -3.06 1.92
CA ALA A 95 7.40 -3.61 0.69
C ALA A 95 8.54 -4.59 1.00
N ASN A 96 9.45 -4.21 1.91
CA ASN A 96 10.61 -5.00 2.28
C ASN A 96 10.23 -6.29 3.04
N GLU A 97 9.20 -6.26 3.89
CA GLU A 97 8.69 -7.46 4.56
C GLU A 97 8.13 -8.50 3.56
N ILE A 98 7.55 -8.04 2.44
CA ILE A 98 6.95 -8.93 1.44
C ILE A 98 8.01 -9.57 0.52
N ALA A 99 8.94 -8.76 -0.01
CA ALA A 99 9.86 -9.19 -1.08
C ALA A 99 11.29 -8.64 -0.93
N GLY A 100 11.67 -8.22 0.27
CA GLY A 100 13.02 -7.75 0.60
C GLY A 100 13.41 -6.44 -0.09
N THR A 101 14.71 -6.14 -0.09
CA THR A 101 15.24 -4.83 -0.51
C THR A 101 14.91 -4.47 -1.97
N LYS A 102 14.69 -5.44 -2.85
CA LYS A 102 14.30 -5.12 -4.24
C LYS A 102 12.90 -4.49 -4.33
N ALA A 103 12.01 -4.85 -3.40
CA ALA A 103 10.66 -4.31 -3.37
C ALA A 103 10.62 -2.84 -2.98
N THR A 104 11.62 -2.34 -2.25
CA THR A 104 11.70 -0.92 -1.91
C THR A 104 11.99 -0.04 -3.14
N PHE A 105 12.72 -0.56 -4.13
CA PHE A 105 12.87 0.13 -5.42
C PHE A 105 11.56 0.18 -6.20
N ASN A 106 10.79 -0.90 -6.18
CA ASN A 106 9.48 -0.93 -6.81
C ASN A 106 8.48 -0.03 -6.07
N PHE A 107 8.57 0.05 -4.74
CA PHE A 107 7.79 0.99 -3.94
C PHE A 107 8.00 2.43 -4.42
N LYS A 108 9.26 2.86 -4.56
CA LYS A 108 9.58 4.19 -5.10
C LYS A 108 9.05 4.44 -6.50
N TRP A 109 8.81 3.39 -7.29
CA TRP A 109 8.16 3.52 -8.59
C TRP A 109 6.65 3.77 -8.46
N TYR A 110 5.95 3.02 -7.61
CA TYR A 110 4.51 3.19 -7.36
C TYR A 110 4.19 4.49 -6.63
N ASP A 111 4.95 4.81 -5.59
CA ASP A 111 4.86 6.06 -4.82
C ASP A 111 5.04 7.28 -5.74
N ARG A 112 6.07 7.29 -6.60
CA ARG A 112 6.26 8.40 -7.56
C ARG A 112 5.14 8.53 -8.60
N LYS A 113 4.54 7.41 -9.03
CA LYS A 113 3.56 7.38 -10.12
C LYS A 113 2.13 7.57 -9.64
N LYS A 114 1.85 7.25 -8.37
CA LYS A 114 0.54 7.25 -7.74
C LYS A 114 -0.61 6.73 -8.64
N PRO A 115 -0.49 5.53 -9.25
CA PRO A 115 -1.54 4.97 -10.10
C PRO A 115 -2.82 4.63 -9.32
N GLY A 116 -3.96 4.58 -10.00
CA GLY A 116 -5.24 4.13 -9.46
C GLY A 116 -5.55 4.62 -8.03
N ILE A 117 -5.73 3.66 -7.11
CA ILE A 117 -6.13 3.93 -5.73
C ILE A 117 -5.09 4.76 -4.96
N ILE A 118 -3.79 4.65 -5.27
CA ILE A 118 -2.74 5.41 -4.57
C ILE A 118 -2.97 6.91 -4.77
N GLY A 119 -3.15 7.36 -6.01
CA GLY A 119 -3.44 8.77 -6.31
C GLY A 119 -4.76 9.24 -5.72
N THR A 120 -5.77 8.37 -5.66
CA THR A 120 -7.04 8.70 -5.00
C THR A 120 -6.87 8.93 -3.49
N LEU A 121 -6.01 8.15 -2.82
CA LEU A 121 -5.76 8.31 -1.38
C LEU A 121 -4.97 9.61 -1.10
N ASP A 122 -3.97 9.89 -1.92
CA ASP A 122 -3.19 11.13 -1.91
C ASP A 122 -4.07 12.37 -2.08
N GLU A 123 -4.92 12.40 -3.11
CA GLU A 123 -5.87 13.50 -3.37
C GLU A 123 -6.87 13.72 -2.22
N ASN A 124 -7.17 12.67 -1.45
CA ASN A 124 -8.03 12.72 -0.27
C ASN A 124 -7.28 13.12 1.02
N GLY A 125 -5.97 13.40 0.94
CA GLY A 125 -5.14 13.79 2.08
C GLY A 125 -4.87 12.64 3.06
N LEU A 126 -4.74 11.41 2.55
CA LEU A 126 -4.42 10.22 3.34
C LEU A 126 -2.94 9.87 3.20
N VAL A 127 -2.09 10.65 3.87
CA VAL A 127 -0.62 10.70 3.72
C VAL A 127 0.10 9.44 4.19
N PHE A 128 -0.46 8.70 5.15
CA PHE A 128 0.14 7.45 5.62
C PHE A 128 -0.40 6.25 4.84
N LEU A 129 -1.67 6.32 4.44
CA LEU A 129 -2.36 5.19 3.84
C LEU A 129 -2.01 5.03 2.36
N ASP A 130 -1.79 6.11 1.62
CA ASP A 130 -1.35 6.03 0.21
C ASP A 130 0.00 5.29 0.10
N ASP A 131 0.96 5.62 0.93
CA ASP A 131 2.28 5.01 0.99
C ASP A 131 2.27 3.57 1.50
N ALA A 132 1.45 3.29 2.51
CA ALA A 132 1.27 1.93 2.99
C ALA A 132 0.69 1.01 1.90
N ILE A 133 -0.27 1.51 1.12
CA ILE A 133 -0.87 0.78 0.00
C ILE A 133 0.10 0.67 -1.18
N ALA A 134 0.86 1.72 -1.49
CA ALA A 134 1.94 1.66 -2.48
C ALA A 134 2.99 0.61 -2.10
N GLY A 135 3.37 0.54 -0.83
CA GLY A 135 4.29 -0.47 -0.29
C GLY A 135 3.74 -1.89 -0.42
N LEU A 136 2.46 -2.09 -0.10
CA LEU A 136 1.78 -3.38 -0.23
C LEU A 136 1.73 -3.86 -1.68
N ILE A 137 1.36 -2.97 -2.60
CA ILE A 137 1.30 -3.26 -4.05
C ILE A 137 2.68 -3.59 -4.57
N ALA A 138 3.66 -2.72 -4.29
CA ALA A 138 5.03 -2.91 -4.75
C ALA A 138 5.65 -4.19 -4.20
N GLY A 139 5.41 -4.52 -2.94
CA GLY A 139 5.82 -5.77 -2.31
C GLY A 139 5.22 -6.98 -3.02
N CYS A 140 3.90 -7.03 -3.16
CA CYS A 140 3.22 -8.16 -3.80
C CYS A 140 3.62 -8.31 -5.28
N MET A 141 3.70 -7.21 -6.02
CA MET A 141 4.15 -7.20 -7.42
C MET A 141 5.59 -7.68 -7.54
N SER A 142 6.48 -7.23 -6.67
CA SER A 142 7.86 -7.73 -6.65
C SER A 142 7.91 -9.23 -6.35
N LYS A 143 7.03 -9.69 -5.45
CA LYS A 143 6.97 -11.09 -5.02
C LYS A 143 6.56 -12.06 -6.12
N ILE A 144 5.55 -11.69 -6.93
CA ILE A 144 5.03 -12.57 -7.99
C ILE A 144 6.00 -12.74 -9.16
N PHE A 145 6.97 -11.84 -9.31
CA PHE A 145 8.05 -11.90 -10.30
C PHE A 145 9.37 -12.41 -9.73
N GLU A 146 9.42 -12.83 -8.45
CA GLU A 146 10.55 -13.61 -7.95
C GLU A 146 10.46 -15.03 -8.51
N CYS A 147 11.52 -15.48 -9.19
CA CYS A 147 11.69 -16.88 -9.56
C CYS A 147 12.08 -17.75 -8.36
#